data_AF-A0A947I371-F1
#
_entry.id   AF-A0A947I371-F1
#
_cell.length_a   1.000
_cell.length_b   1.000
_cell.length_c   1.000
_cell.angle_alpha   90.00
_cell.angle_beta   90.00
_cell.angle_gamma   90.00
#
_symmetry.space_group_name_H-M   'P 1'
#
loop_
_entity.id
_entity.type
_entity.pdbx_description
1 polymer ?
#
loop_
_entity_poly.entity_id
_entity_poly.type
_entity_poly.pdbx_seq_one_letter_code
_entity_poly.pdbx_strand_id
1 'polypeptide(L)'
;MVQTTCTQCGSSFEITEDDLTFYEQVSPVFPSTTIRTGNDKKYLIPPPKCCPDCRQQRRLAMCNEQNLYNSSCDLCKKEMISQFQPNQTFPVYCRDCWHSDKWDTLSYGRDYDFSKPFFEQFAELQKTVPAQGRDVQGTLVNCEYIHFAGYSKNCYLIMHADFCEDCMYGYGFKKNIACIDGFYNLHSELCYECIDAHKCYELVGSQECVNCSSSWFLRDCIGCKNCILCTGLRDKEYCIENQQYSKEDYMAKKKEMDLGSYETYQRLKARLKNLELKHTFKEYQGHNLQNCSGNHLYNCKNTFESYDCEDTEDCKYCYQMVLSSKNIRDTYQYGTNLQESLECCICGENGYHILFCFGGHVDSTDLAYCWYTESCKDCFGC
;
A
#
# COMPACT_ATOMS: atom_id res chain seq x y z
N MET A 1 2.06 35.49 -1.61
CA MET A 1 1.61 35.05 -2.95
C MET A 1 2.53 35.65 -4.03
N VAL A 2 3.05 34.86 -4.97
CA VAL A 2 3.81 35.37 -6.13
C VAL A 2 3.30 34.70 -7.42
N GLN A 3 2.80 35.52 -8.35
CA GLN A 3 2.30 35.06 -9.64
C GLN A 3 3.46 34.70 -10.58
N THR A 4 3.69 33.40 -10.77
CA THR A 4 4.88 32.87 -11.47
C THR A 4 4.49 32.25 -12.81
N THR A 5 5.27 32.50 -13.86
CA THR A 5 5.06 31.89 -15.18
C THR A 5 5.86 30.60 -15.29
N CYS A 6 5.18 29.46 -15.46
CA CYS A 6 5.77 28.12 -15.50
C CYS A 6 6.73 27.96 -16.68
N THR A 7 7.94 27.46 -16.44
CA THR A 7 8.97 27.33 -17.48
C THR A 7 8.78 26.13 -18.41
N GLN A 8 7.96 25.15 -18.02
CA GLN A 8 7.68 23.97 -18.86
C GLN A 8 6.46 24.16 -19.79
N CYS A 9 5.53 25.07 -19.48
CA CYS A 9 4.30 25.24 -20.25
C CYS A 9 3.80 26.69 -20.45
N GLY A 10 4.42 27.70 -19.81
CA GLY A 10 4.03 29.11 -19.95
C GLY A 10 2.81 29.56 -19.13
N SER A 11 2.15 28.66 -18.40
CA SER A 11 0.99 28.99 -17.56
C SER A 11 1.37 29.81 -16.32
N SER A 12 0.53 30.76 -15.91
CA SER A 12 0.66 31.39 -14.60
C SER A 12 0.12 30.49 -13.49
N PHE A 13 0.91 30.23 -12.46
CA PHE A 13 0.47 29.57 -11.23
C PHE A 13 0.69 30.50 -10.04
N GLU A 14 -0.20 30.42 -9.06
CA GLU A 14 0.07 31.04 -7.77
C GLU A 14 1.05 30.14 -7.02
N ILE A 15 2.23 30.67 -6.68
CA ILE A 15 2.96 30.14 -5.55
C ILE A 15 2.40 30.89 -4.35
N THR A 16 1.50 30.22 -3.62
CA THR A 16 0.83 30.78 -2.44
C THR A 16 1.86 31.10 -1.35
N GLU A 17 1.46 31.77 -0.26
CA GLU A 17 2.33 31.86 0.92
C GLU A 17 2.67 30.45 1.45
N ASP A 18 1.70 29.54 1.45
CA ASP A 18 1.79 28.14 1.88
C ASP A 18 2.67 27.26 0.96
N ASP A 19 2.86 27.68 -0.29
CA ASP A 19 3.71 26.99 -1.27
C ASP A 19 5.10 27.59 -1.35
N LEU A 20 5.27 28.91 -1.19
CA LEU A 20 6.61 29.47 -0.94
C LEU A 20 7.16 28.89 0.37
N THR A 21 6.30 28.75 1.38
CA THR A 21 6.58 28.01 2.62
C THR A 21 6.91 26.55 2.34
N PHE A 22 6.12 25.84 1.51
CA PHE A 22 6.43 24.47 1.08
C PHE A 22 7.85 24.42 0.51
N TYR A 23 8.11 25.10 -0.58
CA TYR A 23 9.32 24.90 -1.38
C TYR A 23 10.60 25.36 -0.67
N GLU A 24 10.49 26.31 0.26
CA GLU A 24 11.56 26.60 1.22
C GLU A 24 11.68 25.53 2.33
N GLN A 25 10.58 25.08 2.94
CA GLN A 25 10.54 23.96 3.91
C GLN A 25 11.30 22.75 3.34
N VAL A 26 11.15 22.52 2.03
CA VAL A 26 11.56 21.29 1.38
C VAL A 26 12.84 21.43 0.53
N SER A 27 13.77 22.28 0.95
CA SER A 27 15.00 22.58 0.20
C SER A 27 16.27 21.86 0.73
N PRO A 28 17.12 21.25 -0.12
CA PRO A 28 18.31 20.52 0.31
C PRO A 28 19.47 21.43 0.78
N VAL A 29 20.46 20.84 1.47
CA VAL A 29 21.59 21.54 2.10
C VAL A 29 22.86 20.72 1.92
N PHE A 30 24.01 21.35 1.65
CA PHE A 30 25.32 20.66 1.59
C PHE A 30 26.38 21.37 2.46
N PRO A 31 27.27 20.61 3.13
CA PRO A 31 28.20 21.15 4.12
C PRO A 31 29.46 21.79 3.52
N SER A 32 30.11 22.66 4.31
CA SER A 32 31.41 23.25 3.95
C SER A 32 32.59 22.39 4.43
N THR A 33 33.63 22.26 3.61
CA THR A 33 34.77 21.34 3.85
C THR A 33 35.78 21.82 4.89
N THR A 34 35.62 23.02 5.46
CA THR A 34 36.52 23.57 6.50
C THR A 34 35.95 23.45 7.91
N ILE A 35 36.41 22.43 8.63
CA ILE A 35 36.02 21.96 9.99
C ILE A 35 35.99 23.04 11.10
N ARG A 36 36.43 24.28 10.85
CA ARG A 36 36.53 25.37 11.86
C ARG A 36 35.75 26.65 11.55
N THR A 37 34.95 26.69 10.48
CA THR A 37 34.07 27.82 10.15
C THR A 37 32.72 27.29 9.68
N GLY A 38 31.80 27.10 10.63
CA GLY A 38 30.49 26.46 10.43
C GLY A 38 29.50 27.31 9.63
N ASN A 39 29.71 27.37 8.32
CA ASN A 39 28.83 28.00 7.34
C ASN A 39 28.38 26.94 6.31
N ASP A 40 27.32 26.20 6.62
CA ASP A 40 26.68 25.31 5.65
C ASP A 40 25.91 26.10 4.61
N LYS A 41 25.67 25.49 3.44
CA LYS A 41 25.02 26.16 2.32
C LYS A 41 23.70 25.45 2.00
N LYS A 42 22.58 26.11 2.32
CA LYS A 42 21.25 25.70 1.85
C LYS A 42 21.18 25.94 0.34
N TYR A 43 20.98 24.87 -0.41
CA TYR A 43 20.68 24.92 -1.83
C TYR A 43 19.17 24.92 -1.92
N LEU A 44 18.59 26.12 -1.75
CA LEU A 44 17.16 26.32 -1.93
C LEU A 44 16.72 25.57 -3.19
N ILE A 45 15.79 24.62 -3.04
CA ILE A 45 14.88 24.31 -4.13
C ILE A 45 14.28 25.67 -4.47
N PRO A 46 14.55 26.22 -5.66
CA PRO A 46 13.82 27.40 -6.06
C PRO A 46 12.35 27.01 -6.03
N PRO A 47 11.43 27.89 -5.59
CA PRO A 47 10.00 27.71 -5.81
C PRO A 47 9.82 27.17 -7.24
N PRO A 48 9.30 25.93 -7.36
CA PRO A 48 9.59 25.07 -8.47
C PRO A 48 9.04 25.76 -9.70
N LYS A 49 9.84 25.77 -10.76
CA LYS A 49 9.51 26.53 -11.98
C LYS A 49 8.37 25.87 -12.77
N CYS A 50 7.80 24.80 -12.21
CA CYS A 50 6.60 24.06 -12.58
C CYS A 50 5.76 23.81 -11.30
N CYS A 51 4.44 23.64 -11.42
CA CYS A 51 3.49 23.49 -10.30
C CYS A 51 3.61 22.13 -9.56
N PRO A 52 2.90 21.88 -8.43
CA PRO A 52 3.02 20.64 -7.65
C PRO A 52 2.82 19.38 -8.51
N ASP A 53 1.79 19.39 -9.35
CA ASP A 53 1.40 18.30 -10.25
C ASP A 53 2.54 17.85 -11.18
N CYS A 54 3.36 18.80 -11.67
CA CYS A 54 4.52 18.50 -12.51
C CYS A 54 5.62 17.75 -11.77
N ARG A 55 5.61 17.76 -10.43
CA ARG A 55 6.45 16.88 -9.64
C ARG A 55 5.82 15.49 -9.58
N GLN A 56 4.48 15.36 -9.45
CA GLN A 56 3.70 14.11 -9.23
C GLN A 56 3.78 13.08 -10.37
N GLN A 57 4.83 13.11 -11.19
CA GLN A 57 4.99 12.26 -12.39
C GLN A 57 6.38 11.58 -12.50
N ARG A 58 7.27 11.75 -11.51
CA ARG A 58 8.73 11.50 -11.65
C ARG A 58 9.32 10.23 -11.00
N ARG A 59 8.65 9.68 -9.99
CA ARG A 59 9.27 8.88 -8.90
C ARG A 59 8.50 7.60 -8.44
N LEU A 60 7.53 7.17 -9.26
CA LEU A 60 6.57 6.05 -9.11
C LEU A 60 6.97 4.90 -10.08
N ALA A 61 8.02 5.12 -10.87
CA ALA A 61 7.99 4.74 -12.28
C ALA A 61 8.76 3.44 -12.58
N MET A 62 8.76 2.47 -11.66
CA MET A 62 9.87 1.51 -11.60
C MET A 62 9.61 0.10 -10.99
N CYS A 63 8.55 -0.16 -10.21
CA CYS A 63 8.47 -1.33 -9.28
C CYS A 63 7.84 -2.65 -9.83
N ASN A 64 8.05 -3.77 -9.09
CA ASN A 64 7.44 -5.10 -9.31
C ASN A 64 7.34 -5.99 -8.04
N GLU A 65 6.24 -5.97 -7.30
CA GLU A 65 5.99 -6.89 -6.17
C GLU A 65 5.73 -8.37 -6.58
N GLN A 66 5.32 -8.67 -7.83
CA GLN A 66 4.37 -9.79 -8.07
C GLN A 66 4.79 -10.96 -9.00
N ASN A 67 5.85 -10.87 -9.81
CA ASN A 67 5.98 -11.72 -11.02
C ASN A 67 7.13 -12.77 -11.04
N LEU A 68 6.92 -13.90 -11.74
CA LEU A 68 7.75 -15.12 -11.67
C LEU A 68 7.90 -15.91 -13.01
N TYR A 69 9.11 -16.38 -13.32
CA TYR A 69 9.53 -17.04 -14.58
C TYR A 69 10.48 -18.21 -14.38
N ASN A 70 10.25 -19.34 -15.05
CA ASN A 70 11.29 -20.37 -15.21
C ASN A 70 12.48 -19.83 -16.02
N SER A 71 13.67 -19.97 -15.47
CA SER A 71 14.94 -19.47 -16.01
C SER A 71 16.08 -20.41 -15.60
N SER A 72 17.33 -20.07 -15.93
CA SER A 72 18.52 -20.70 -15.36
C SER A 72 19.44 -19.62 -14.79
N CYS A 73 19.90 -19.79 -13.55
CA CYS A 73 20.76 -18.80 -12.91
C CYS A 73 22.03 -18.58 -13.74
N ASP A 74 22.34 -17.34 -14.13
CA ASP A 74 23.53 -17.07 -14.95
C ASP A 74 24.83 -17.54 -14.31
N LEU A 75 24.88 -17.52 -12.98
CA LEU A 75 26.04 -17.83 -12.14
C LEU A 75 26.23 -19.33 -11.80
N CYS A 76 25.19 -20.16 -11.94
CA CYS A 76 25.29 -21.60 -11.59
C CYS A 76 24.54 -22.57 -12.51
N LYS A 77 23.80 -22.06 -13.49
CA LYS A 77 23.04 -22.80 -14.51
C LYS A 77 22.00 -23.82 -14.00
N LYS A 78 21.67 -23.82 -12.69
CA LYS A 78 20.45 -24.46 -12.16
C LYS A 78 19.21 -23.83 -12.81
N GLU A 79 18.26 -24.69 -13.17
CA GLU A 79 16.85 -24.32 -13.37
C GLU A 79 16.30 -23.64 -12.10
N MET A 80 15.56 -22.55 -12.27
CA MET A 80 15.14 -21.66 -11.18
C MET A 80 13.93 -20.81 -11.58
N ILE A 81 13.27 -20.20 -10.59
CA ILE A 81 12.20 -19.22 -10.81
C ILE A 81 12.76 -17.79 -10.57
N SER A 82 12.30 -16.79 -11.34
CA SER A 82 12.85 -15.41 -11.41
C SER A 82 11.80 -14.31 -11.71
N GLN A 83 11.98 -13.06 -11.26
CA GLN A 83 11.19 -11.89 -11.71
C GLN A 83 11.70 -11.28 -13.03
N PHE A 84 12.93 -11.60 -13.44
CA PHE A 84 13.62 -10.98 -14.57
C PHE A 84 13.55 -11.86 -15.82
N GLN A 85 13.61 -11.22 -16.99
CA GLN A 85 13.30 -11.86 -18.28
C GLN A 85 14.51 -12.53 -18.96
N PRO A 86 14.31 -13.52 -19.86
CA PRO A 86 15.40 -14.30 -20.47
C PRO A 86 16.35 -13.55 -21.43
N ASN A 87 16.07 -12.29 -21.75
CA ASN A 87 16.87 -11.45 -22.66
C ASN A 87 17.20 -10.06 -22.08
N GLN A 88 17.25 -9.95 -20.74
CA GLN A 88 17.72 -8.75 -20.05
C GLN A 88 19.17 -8.39 -20.43
N THR A 89 19.52 -7.10 -20.33
CA THR A 89 20.87 -6.60 -20.65
C THR A 89 21.84 -6.60 -19.47
N PHE A 90 21.38 -6.99 -18.28
CA PHE A 90 22.16 -7.20 -17.07
C PHE A 90 22.06 -8.68 -16.62
N PRO A 91 23.05 -9.27 -15.93
CA PRO A 91 23.01 -10.68 -15.53
C PRO A 91 21.88 -10.99 -14.53
N VAL A 92 21.25 -12.15 -14.66
CA VAL A 92 20.15 -12.57 -13.76
C VAL A 92 20.56 -13.80 -12.95
N TYR A 93 20.62 -13.63 -11.64
CA TYR A 93 21.04 -14.66 -10.71
C TYR A 93 19.84 -15.17 -9.92
N CYS A 94 19.57 -16.48 -9.85
CA CYS A 94 18.46 -16.99 -9.02
C CYS A 94 18.59 -16.52 -7.58
N ARG A 95 17.54 -16.64 -6.76
CA ARG A 95 17.59 -16.22 -5.35
C ARG A 95 18.82 -16.82 -4.61
N ASP A 96 19.17 -18.09 -4.82
CA ASP A 96 20.38 -18.73 -4.28
C ASP A 96 21.70 -18.11 -4.78
N CYS A 97 21.73 -17.57 -6.00
CA CYS A 97 22.92 -17.05 -6.66
C CYS A 97 23.12 -15.54 -6.41
N TRP A 98 22.03 -14.79 -6.42
CA TRP A 98 22.02 -13.35 -6.19
C TRP A 98 22.55 -13.06 -4.79
N HIS A 99 22.03 -13.77 -3.79
CA HIS A 99 22.55 -13.78 -2.44
C HIS A 99 23.74 -14.77 -2.28
N SER A 100 24.75 -14.74 -3.17
CA SER A 100 25.96 -15.58 -3.01
C SER A 100 27.25 -14.95 -3.52
N ASP A 101 28.36 -15.26 -2.84
CA ASP A 101 29.72 -14.75 -3.06
C ASP A 101 30.39 -15.20 -4.39
N LYS A 102 29.62 -15.78 -5.31
CA LYS A 102 30.10 -16.17 -6.65
C LYS A 102 30.25 -14.98 -7.59
N TRP A 103 29.77 -13.81 -7.18
CA TRP A 103 29.92 -12.51 -7.85
C TRP A 103 30.21 -11.43 -6.81
N ASP A 104 30.68 -10.27 -7.27
CA ASP A 104 31.03 -9.12 -6.43
C ASP A 104 30.32 -7.86 -6.96
N THR A 105 29.58 -7.17 -6.10
CA THR A 105 28.90 -5.90 -6.41
C THR A 105 29.89 -4.75 -6.65
N LEU A 106 31.05 -4.77 -6.00
CA LEU A 106 32.07 -3.71 -6.11
C LEU A 106 32.85 -3.79 -7.42
N SER A 107 32.84 -4.93 -8.11
CA SER A 107 33.48 -5.13 -9.42
C SER A 107 32.94 -4.20 -10.53
N TYR A 108 31.83 -3.51 -10.28
CA TYR A 108 31.20 -2.55 -11.20
C TYR A 108 31.53 -1.08 -10.91
N GLY A 109 32.22 -0.79 -9.79
CA GLY A 109 32.53 0.57 -9.33
C GLY A 109 33.49 1.34 -10.26
N ARG A 110 33.36 2.68 -10.27
CA ARG A 110 34.07 3.59 -11.19
C ARG A 110 34.38 4.93 -10.51
N ASP A 111 35.44 5.61 -10.95
CA ASP A 111 35.79 6.96 -10.47
C ASP A 111 34.85 8.04 -11.02
N TYR A 112 34.64 9.12 -10.25
CA TYR A 112 33.75 10.23 -10.61
C TYR A 112 34.49 11.41 -11.29
N ASP A 113 33.95 11.88 -12.42
CA ASP A 113 34.48 13.00 -13.19
C ASP A 113 33.76 14.32 -12.86
N PHE A 114 34.45 15.19 -12.12
CA PHE A 114 33.96 16.53 -11.73
C PHE A 114 33.85 17.53 -12.89
N SER A 115 34.34 17.22 -14.09
CA SER A 115 34.12 18.06 -15.28
C SER A 115 32.74 17.85 -15.94
N LYS A 116 32.00 16.81 -15.51
CA LYS A 116 30.69 16.41 -16.05
C LYS A 116 29.57 16.48 -14.99
N PRO A 117 28.29 16.54 -15.40
CA PRO A 117 27.15 16.41 -14.50
C PRO A 117 27.10 15.05 -13.77
N PHE A 118 26.38 15.03 -12.64
CA PHE A 118 26.25 13.86 -11.77
C PHE A 118 25.40 12.74 -12.40
N PHE A 119 24.13 13.04 -12.72
CA PHE A 119 23.13 12.08 -13.20
C PHE A 119 23.52 11.39 -14.52
N GLU A 120 24.38 12.01 -15.33
CA GLU A 120 24.92 11.42 -16.57
C GLU A 120 25.83 10.22 -16.29
N GLN A 121 26.58 10.23 -15.18
CA GLN A 121 27.54 9.19 -14.82
C GLN A 121 26.85 8.02 -14.11
N PHE A 122 25.89 8.31 -13.23
CA PHE A 122 25.15 7.30 -12.49
C PHE A 122 24.43 6.30 -13.41
N ALA A 123 23.78 6.78 -14.48
CA ALA A 123 23.06 5.94 -15.44
C ALA A 123 23.93 4.94 -16.23
N GLU A 124 25.26 5.06 -16.18
CA GLU A 124 26.17 4.08 -16.79
C GLU A 124 26.51 2.92 -15.86
N LEU A 125 26.40 3.09 -14.54
CA LEU A 125 26.71 2.08 -13.51
C LEU A 125 25.68 0.94 -13.53
N GLN A 126 24.39 1.29 -13.58
CA GLN A 126 23.26 0.36 -13.48
C GLN A 126 23.23 -0.74 -14.56
N LYS A 127 23.84 -0.49 -15.74
CA LYS A 127 23.83 -1.45 -16.86
C LYS A 127 24.74 -2.65 -16.65
N THR A 128 25.68 -2.58 -15.71
CA THR A 128 26.65 -3.66 -15.46
C THR A 128 26.35 -4.46 -14.19
N VAL A 129 25.66 -3.87 -13.22
CA VAL A 129 25.25 -4.57 -11.99
C VAL A 129 24.15 -5.60 -12.33
N PRO A 130 24.29 -6.87 -11.92
CA PRO A 130 23.25 -7.90 -11.99
C PRO A 130 21.95 -7.54 -11.24
N ALA A 131 20.92 -8.39 -11.35
CA ALA A 131 19.65 -8.18 -10.63
C ALA A 131 19.08 -9.44 -9.94
N GLN A 132 18.25 -9.22 -8.91
CA GLN A 132 17.70 -10.27 -8.04
C GLN A 132 16.70 -11.20 -8.73
N GLY A 133 17.18 -12.38 -9.12
CA GLY A 133 16.46 -13.66 -9.10
C GLY A 133 14.96 -13.52 -9.19
N ARG A 134 14.26 -13.81 -8.09
CA ARG A 134 12.88 -13.36 -7.89
C ARG A 134 12.93 -12.14 -6.99
N ASP A 135 12.16 -11.13 -7.31
CA ASP A 135 11.44 -10.49 -6.23
C ASP A 135 10.30 -11.42 -5.85
N VAL A 136 10.18 -11.97 -4.64
CA VAL A 136 11.01 -12.00 -3.41
C VAL A 136 11.76 -10.70 -2.98
N GLN A 137 11.36 -9.51 -3.43
CA GLN A 137 10.61 -8.53 -2.64
C GLN A 137 9.71 -9.28 -1.70
N GLY A 138 8.76 -10.11 -2.12
CA GLY A 138 8.10 -10.29 -3.41
C GLY A 138 7.39 -11.67 -3.45
N THR A 139 6.34 -11.75 -4.26
CA THR A 139 5.16 -12.66 -4.29
C THR A 139 5.41 -14.07 -4.83
N LEU A 140 4.70 -15.11 -4.34
CA LEU A 140 4.70 -16.46 -4.97
C LEU A 140 3.40 -17.28 -4.80
N VAL A 141 3.09 -18.21 -5.72
CA VAL A 141 1.84 -19.02 -5.72
C VAL A 141 2.13 -20.52 -5.66
N ASN A 142 1.47 -21.25 -4.76
CA ASN A 142 1.78 -22.67 -4.48
C ASN A 142 3.28 -22.88 -4.17
N CYS A 143 3.89 -21.85 -3.60
CA CYS A 143 5.32 -21.63 -3.57
C CYS A 143 5.72 -21.19 -2.18
N GLU A 144 6.58 -22.01 -1.60
CA GLU A 144 7.32 -21.73 -0.39
C GLU A 144 8.19 -20.44 -0.54
N TYR A 145 8.24 -19.63 0.51
CA TYR A 145 9.27 -18.59 0.78
C TYR A 145 9.12 -17.24 0.05
N ILE A 146 7.99 -16.58 0.32
CA ILE A 146 7.58 -15.24 -0.14
C ILE A 146 8.04 -14.16 0.87
N HIS A 147 8.40 -12.93 0.44
CA HIS A 147 9.00 -11.91 1.34
C HIS A 147 8.20 -10.57 1.51
N PHE A 148 7.43 -10.14 0.51
CA PHE A 148 6.52 -8.97 0.40
C PHE A 148 5.54 -9.48 -0.65
N ALA A 149 4.25 -9.56 -0.42
CA ALA A 149 3.54 -10.76 -0.89
C ALA A 149 2.21 -10.51 -1.56
N GLY A 150 2.11 -9.38 -2.26
CA GLY A 150 0.90 -8.94 -2.91
C GLY A 150 0.26 -10.04 -3.75
N TYR A 151 -1.05 -10.23 -3.53
CA TYR A 151 -1.95 -11.02 -4.36
C TYR A 151 -1.58 -12.53 -4.48
N SER A 152 -0.66 -13.05 -3.66
CA SER A 152 -0.17 -14.43 -3.73
C SER A 152 -1.19 -15.49 -3.22
N LYS A 153 -1.12 -16.75 -3.70
CA LYS A 153 -2.25 -17.73 -3.60
C LYS A 153 -1.87 -19.19 -3.32
N ASN A 154 -2.85 -20.00 -2.85
CA ASN A 154 -2.63 -21.34 -2.26
C ASN A 154 -1.51 -21.29 -1.21
N CYS A 155 -1.58 -20.28 -0.34
CA CYS A 155 -0.38 -19.46 -0.20
C CYS A 155 0.51 -19.79 0.98
N TYR A 156 1.19 -20.93 0.81
CA TYR A 156 2.09 -21.51 1.77
C TYR A 156 3.30 -20.61 2.08
N LEU A 157 3.13 -19.78 3.13
CA LEU A 157 4.09 -18.83 3.71
C LEU A 157 4.21 -17.50 2.93
N ILE A 158 3.30 -16.57 3.26
CA ILE A 158 3.03 -15.31 2.51
C ILE A 158 3.14 -14.05 3.41
N MET A 159 4.00 -13.08 3.03
CA MET A 159 4.42 -11.92 3.85
C MET A 159 3.55 -10.65 3.73
N HIS A 160 3.88 -9.64 2.90
CA HIS A 160 2.99 -8.47 2.66
C HIS A 160 1.84 -8.85 1.72
N ALA A 161 0.97 -9.71 2.22
CA ALA A 161 -0.10 -10.33 1.49
C ALA A 161 -1.32 -9.42 1.39
N ASP A 162 -1.15 -8.23 0.84
CA ASP A 162 -2.26 -7.42 0.36
C ASP A 162 -2.99 -8.21 -0.76
N PHE A 163 -4.32 -8.36 -0.71
CA PHE A 163 -5.21 -8.95 -1.73
C PHE A 163 -5.08 -10.47 -2.03
N CYS A 164 -4.77 -11.30 -1.03
CA CYS A 164 -4.37 -12.71 -1.23
C CYS A 164 -5.47 -13.77 -0.94
N GLU A 165 -5.34 -14.96 -1.54
CA GLU A 165 -6.44 -15.93 -1.70
C GLU A 165 -6.08 -17.41 -1.42
N ASP A 166 -7.06 -18.19 -0.94
CA ASP A 166 -6.88 -19.55 -0.38
C ASP A 166 -5.65 -19.57 0.55
N CYS A 167 -5.66 -18.57 1.44
CA CYS A 167 -4.45 -17.91 1.86
C CYS A 167 -3.98 -18.44 3.22
N MET A 168 -3.65 -19.73 3.24
CA MET A 168 -3.16 -20.42 4.42
C MET A 168 -1.84 -19.78 4.91
N TYR A 169 -1.94 -19.03 6.01
CA TYR A 169 -0.84 -18.45 6.80
C TYR A 169 -0.15 -17.19 6.21
N GLY A 170 -0.71 -16.00 6.46
CA GLY A 170 -0.04 -14.74 6.06
C GLY A 170 -0.48 -13.41 6.70
N TYR A 171 0.17 -12.31 6.27
CA TYR A 171 0.16 -10.98 6.92
C TYR A 171 -0.21 -9.82 5.95
N GLY A 172 -0.65 -8.65 6.45
CA GLY A 172 -0.91 -7.48 5.58
C GLY A 172 -2.22 -7.52 4.77
N PHE A 173 -3.12 -8.47 5.08
CA PHE A 173 -4.33 -8.90 4.35
C PHE A 173 -5.40 -7.85 3.93
N LYS A 174 -5.04 -6.82 3.16
CA LYS A 174 -5.97 -5.84 2.57
C LYS A 174 -6.76 -6.45 1.40
N LYS A 175 -8.08 -6.65 1.51
CA LYS A 175 -8.98 -7.28 0.50
C LYS A 175 -8.65 -8.74 0.17
N ASN A 176 -8.41 -9.54 1.21
CA ASN A 176 -8.06 -10.96 1.11
C ASN A 176 -9.28 -11.86 1.24
N ILE A 177 -9.22 -13.05 0.61
CA ILE A 177 -10.41 -13.88 0.38
C ILE A 177 -10.09 -15.36 0.68
N ALA A 178 -11.09 -16.10 1.18
CA ALA A 178 -10.93 -17.49 1.63
C ALA A 178 -9.81 -17.62 2.68
N CYS A 179 -9.76 -16.64 3.59
CA CYS A 179 -8.77 -16.57 4.65
C CYS A 179 -9.02 -17.61 5.74
N ILE A 180 -8.58 -18.83 5.48
CA ILE A 180 -8.14 -19.75 6.53
C ILE A 180 -6.83 -19.15 7.07
N ASP A 181 -6.92 -18.48 8.22
CA ASP A 181 -5.82 -17.86 8.96
C ASP A 181 -5.15 -16.63 8.28
N GLY A 182 -5.94 -15.56 8.10
CA GLY A 182 -5.49 -14.26 7.57
C GLY A 182 -5.56 -13.10 8.58
N PHE A 183 -4.53 -12.24 8.63
CA PHE A 183 -4.30 -11.36 9.79
C PHE A 183 -4.84 -9.91 9.71
N TYR A 184 -4.44 -9.10 8.72
CA TYR A 184 -4.81 -7.68 8.63
C TYR A 184 -6.00 -7.46 7.68
N ASN A 185 -7.15 -8.03 8.05
CA ASN A 185 -8.33 -8.21 7.20
C ASN A 185 -9.15 -6.92 6.90
N LEU A 186 -8.51 -5.87 6.36
CA LEU A 186 -9.15 -4.64 5.87
C LEU A 186 -9.95 -4.95 4.59
N HIS A 187 -11.28 -4.78 4.62
CA HIS A 187 -12.23 -5.25 3.58
C HIS A 187 -12.12 -6.75 3.24
N SER A 188 -11.76 -7.59 4.20
CA SER A 188 -11.37 -8.98 3.89
C SER A 188 -12.36 -10.02 4.39
N GLU A 189 -12.32 -11.15 3.69
CA GLU A 189 -13.52 -11.83 3.24
C GLU A 189 -13.34 -13.34 3.30
N LEU A 190 -14.46 -14.06 3.38
CA LEU A 190 -14.45 -15.52 3.37
C LEU A 190 -13.56 -16.19 4.44
N CYS A 191 -13.18 -15.45 5.49
CA CYS A 191 -13.51 -15.85 6.86
C CYS A 191 -14.99 -16.28 6.83
N TYR A 192 -15.25 -17.59 6.80
CA TYR A 192 -16.30 -18.23 6.01
C TYR A 192 -17.53 -17.37 5.60
N GLU A 193 -17.52 -16.87 4.36
CA GLU A 193 -18.53 -16.00 3.71
C GLU A 193 -18.74 -14.58 4.33
N CYS A 194 -17.76 -14.00 5.04
CA CYS A 194 -17.66 -12.56 5.32
C CYS A 194 -17.42 -11.70 4.06
N ILE A 195 -17.94 -10.46 4.01
CA ILE A 195 -17.61 -9.40 3.03
C ILE A 195 -17.55 -8.03 3.73
N ASP A 196 -16.61 -7.14 3.36
CA ASP A 196 -16.41 -5.81 3.98
C ASP A 196 -16.53 -5.81 5.52
N ALA A 197 -15.86 -6.80 6.13
CA ALA A 197 -16.09 -7.23 7.50
C ALA A 197 -15.39 -6.34 8.55
N HIS A 198 -15.66 -5.03 8.53
CA HIS A 198 -15.00 -4.05 9.40
C HIS A 198 -15.28 -4.34 10.89
N LYS A 199 -14.36 -5.08 11.53
CA LYS A 199 -14.47 -5.61 12.89
C LYS A 199 -15.60 -6.65 13.04
N CYS A 200 -15.73 -7.55 12.06
CA CYS A 200 -16.80 -8.56 12.04
C CYS A 200 -16.29 -10.00 12.10
N TYR A 201 -17.07 -10.87 12.74
CA TYR A 201 -16.61 -12.18 13.23
C TYR A 201 -17.70 -13.26 13.18
N GLU A 202 -17.37 -14.51 12.82
CA GLU A 202 -18.36 -15.59 12.61
C GLU A 202 -19.57 -15.12 11.78
N LEU A 203 -19.29 -14.28 10.77
CA LEU A 203 -20.26 -13.57 9.97
C LEU A 203 -20.51 -14.32 8.67
N VAL A 204 -21.23 -15.44 8.82
CA VAL A 204 -21.49 -16.36 7.72
C VAL A 204 -22.47 -15.72 6.74
N GLY A 205 -22.00 -15.46 5.51
CA GLY A 205 -22.78 -14.85 4.44
C GLY A 205 -23.22 -13.41 4.71
N SER A 206 -22.35 -12.59 5.30
CA SER A 206 -22.73 -11.28 5.86
C SER A 206 -21.80 -10.14 5.43
N GLN A 207 -22.38 -8.94 5.22
CA GLN A 207 -21.74 -7.83 4.49
C GLN A 207 -22.02 -6.44 5.09
N GLU A 208 -21.08 -5.49 4.90
CA GLU A 208 -21.18 -4.08 5.33
C GLU A 208 -21.53 -3.97 6.82
N CYS A 209 -21.06 -4.96 7.57
CA CYS A 209 -21.27 -5.02 8.99
C CYS A 209 -20.09 -4.32 9.65
N VAL A 210 -20.39 -3.41 10.57
CA VAL A 210 -19.39 -2.80 11.43
C VAL A 210 -19.60 -3.33 12.84
N ASN A 211 -18.62 -3.99 13.44
CA ASN A 211 -18.74 -4.55 14.80
C ASN A 211 -19.95 -5.50 14.97
N CYS A 212 -20.05 -6.56 14.16
CA CYS A 212 -21.11 -7.58 14.27
C CYS A 212 -20.55 -9.00 14.38
N SER A 213 -21.23 -9.89 15.12
CA SER A 213 -20.65 -11.19 15.50
C SER A 213 -21.62 -12.38 15.58
N SER A 214 -21.11 -13.59 15.30
CA SER A 214 -21.79 -14.88 15.55
C SER A 214 -23.17 -14.98 14.90
N SER A 215 -23.28 -14.40 13.70
CA SER A 215 -24.52 -14.01 13.05
C SER A 215 -24.52 -14.45 11.60
N TRP A 216 -25.70 -14.82 11.11
CA TRP A 216 -25.86 -15.52 9.85
C TRP A 216 -26.75 -14.69 8.93
N PHE A 217 -26.16 -14.24 7.83
CA PHE A 217 -26.79 -13.34 6.87
C PHE A 217 -27.22 -12.02 7.53
N LEU A 218 -26.23 -11.15 7.77
CA LEU A 218 -26.40 -9.75 8.16
C LEU A 218 -26.05 -8.78 7.03
N ARG A 219 -26.72 -7.62 7.03
CA ARG A 219 -26.53 -6.55 6.03
C ARG A 219 -26.70 -5.17 6.67
N ASP A 220 -25.74 -4.25 6.49
CA ASP A 220 -25.70 -2.94 7.18
C ASP A 220 -26.12 -3.08 8.64
N CYS A 221 -25.44 -3.97 9.36
CA CYS A 221 -25.63 -4.08 10.79
C CYS A 221 -24.46 -3.36 11.47
N ILE A 222 -24.76 -2.60 12.52
CA ILE A 222 -23.73 -2.02 13.38
C ILE A 222 -23.98 -2.51 14.80
N GLY A 223 -22.98 -3.09 15.46
CA GLY A 223 -23.09 -3.57 16.84
C GLY A 223 -23.95 -4.83 17.03
N CYS A 224 -24.32 -5.56 15.97
CA CYS A 224 -25.33 -6.62 16.03
C CYS A 224 -24.76 -8.02 16.25
N LYS A 225 -25.40 -8.81 17.10
CA LYS A 225 -24.86 -10.09 17.60
C LYS A 225 -25.94 -11.15 17.65
N ASN A 226 -25.61 -12.42 17.47
CA ASN A 226 -26.63 -13.49 17.49
C ASN A 226 -27.88 -13.09 16.67
N CYS A 227 -27.66 -12.57 15.48
CA CYS A 227 -28.70 -12.11 14.59
C CYS A 227 -28.72 -13.00 13.34
N ILE A 228 -29.92 -13.35 12.90
CA ILE A 228 -30.12 -14.21 11.73
C ILE A 228 -31.04 -13.47 10.78
N LEU A 229 -30.67 -13.33 9.50
CA LEU A 229 -31.48 -12.64 8.49
C LEU A 229 -31.82 -11.19 8.90
N CYS A 230 -30.85 -10.44 9.41
CA CYS A 230 -31.10 -9.10 9.95
C CYS A 230 -30.43 -8.01 9.12
N THR A 231 -31.15 -6.91 8.94
CA THR A 231 -30.78 -5.80 8.05
C THR A 231 -30.92 -4.49 8.81
N GLY A 232 -29.92 -3.61 8.75
CA GLY A 232 -30.10 -2.24 9.21
C GLY A 232 -30.15 -2.03 10.72
N LEU A 233 -29.97 -3.11 11.49
CA LEU A 233 -30.03 -3.04 12.93
C LEU A 233 -28.83 -2.25 13.47
N ARG A 234 -29.07 -1.58 14.59
CA ARG A 234 -28.09 -0.85 15.38
C ARG A 234 -28.19 -1.36 16.80
N ASP A 235 -27.12 -1.99 17.27
CA ASP A 235 -26.94 -2.49 18.63
C ASP A 235 -28.10 -3.41 19.09
N LYS A 236 -28.31 -4.49 18.34
CA LYS A 236 -29.33 -5.52 18.60
C LYS A 236 -28.73 -6.92 18.75
N GLU A 237 -29.33 -7.71 19.62
CA GLU A 237 -28.98 -9.12 19.84
C GLU A 237 -30.22 -10.01 19.71
N TYR A 238 -30.06 -11.30 19.39
CA TYR A 238 -31.14 -12.29 19.36
C TYR A 238 -32.29 -11.92 18.40
N CYS A 239 -31.98 -11.26 17.29
CA CYS A 239 -32.96 -10.91 16.29
C CYS A 239 -33.03 -11.96 15.17
N ILE A 240 -34.24 -12.26 14.71
CA ILE A 240 -34.49 -13.05 13.50
C ILE A 240 -35.44 -12.25 12.62
N GLU A 241 -35.05 -11.95 11.38
CA GLU A 241 -35.83 -11.07 10.48
C GLU A 241 -36.17 -9.69 11.09
N ASN A 242 -35.19 -9.06 11.76
CA ASN A 242 -35.34 -7.82 12.54
C ASN A 242 -36.34 -7.89 13.72
N GLN A 243 -36.96 -9.05 14.00
CA GLN A 243 -37.80 -9.24 15.16
C GLN A 243 -36.93 -9.63 16.36
N GLN A 244 -37.03 -8.87 17.46
CA GLN A 244 -36.38 -9.16 18.72
C GLN A 244 -37.04 -10.39 19.38
N TYR A 245 -36.27 -11.45 19.62
CA TYR A 245 -36.71 -12.61 20.39
C TYR A 245 -36.15 -12.57 21.81
N SER A 246 -36.70 -13.41 22.70
CA SER A 246 -35.96 -13.84 23.89
C SER A 246 -34.74 -14.66 23.47
N LYS A 247 -33.76 -14.81 24.36
CA LYS A 247 -32.57 -15.63 24.08
C LYS A 247 -32.95 -17.09 23.88
N GLU A 248 -33.92 -17.55 24.67
CA GLU A 248 -34.44 -18.92 24.70
C GLU A 248 -35.16 -19.25 23.39
N ASP A 249 -36.07 -18.36 22.94
CA ASP A 249 -36.79 -18.51 21.67
C ASP A 249 -35.85 -18.41 20.47
N TYR A 250 -34.87 -17.48 20.50
CA TYR A 250 -33.86 -17.36 19.46
C TYR A 250 -33.04 -18.65 19.33
N MET A 251 -32.59 -19.23 20.45
CA MET A 251 -31.78 -20.45 20.42
C MET A 251 -32.60 -21.67 19.98
N ALA A 252 -33.89 -21.75 20.34
CA ALA A 252 -34.81 -22.76 19.81
C ALA A 252 -34.94 -22.64 18.28
N LYS A 253 -35.27 -21.45 17.77
CA LYS A 253 -35.40 -21.16 16.33
C LYS A 253 -34.08 -21.40 15.56
N LYS A 254 -32.95 -20.96 16.10
CA LYS A 254 -31.60 -21.19 15.53
C LYS A 254 -31.29 -22.70 15.41
N LYS A 255 -31.75 -23.51 16.36
CA LYS A 255 -31.59 -24.97 16.35
C LYS A 255 -32.51 -25.64 15.32
N GLU A 256 -33.76 -25.19 15.21
CA GLU A 256 -34.73 -25.66 14.20
C GLU A 256 -34.29 -25.35 12.77
N MET A 257 -33.49 -24.30 12.57
CA MET A 257 -33.06 -23.88 11.23
C MET A 257 -32.07 -24.83 10.55
N ASP A 258 -31.33 -25.68 11.28
CA ASP A 258 -30.24 -26.53 10.74
C ASP A 258 -29.21 -25.75 9.89
N LEU A 259 -28.46 -24.86 10.53
CA LEU A 259 -27.44 -24.01 9.89
C LEU A 259 -26.26 -24.78 9.27
N GLY A 260 -26.10 -26.07 9.57
CA GLY A 260 -25.06 -26.93 9.00
C GLY A 260 -25.43 -27.52 7.64
N SER A 261 -26.72 -27.62 7.33
CA SER A 261 -27.19 -28.07 6.01
C SER A 261 -26.96 -27.01 4.93
N TYR A 262 -26.39 -27.43 3.81
CA TYR A 262 -26.25 -26.60 2.61
C TYR A 262 -27.63 -26.13 2.08
N GLU A 263 -28.68 -26.93 2.24
CA GLU A 263 -30.05 -26.54 1.87
C GLU A 263 -30.53 -25.33 2.70
N THR A 264 -30.25 -25.35 4.01
CA THR A 264 -30.51 -24.21 4.90
C THR A 264 -29.65 -23.01 4.54
N TYR A 265 -28.36 -23.21 4.27
CA TYR A 265 -27.46 -22.13 3.88
C TYR A 265 -28.04 -21.36 2.68
N GLN A 266 -28.50 -22.08 1.64
CA GLN A 266 -29.19 -21.48 0.50
C GLN A 266 -30.53 -20.82 0.89
N ARG A 267 -31.36 -21.48 1.70
CA ARG A 267 -32.66 -20.96 2.18
C ARG A 267 -32.51 -19.64 2.94
N LEU A 268 -31.46 -19.49 3.75
CA LEU A 268 -31.21 -18.28 4.53
C LEU A 268 -30.55 -17.18 3.70
N LYS A 269 -29.58 -17.49 2.84
CA LYS A 269 -29.03 -16.53 1.85
C LYS A 269 -30.13 -15.96 0.95
N ALA A 270 -31.09 -16.79 0.53
CA ALA A 270 -32.28 -16.36 -0.19
C ALA A 270 -33.28 -15.54 0.65
N ARG A 271 -33.30 -15.71 1.99
CA ARG A 271 -34.24 -15.04 2.88
C ARG A 271 -33.76 -13.66 3.34
N LEU A 272 -32.46 -13.44 3.58
CA LEU A 272 -31.92 -12.10 3.88
C LEU A 272 -32.29 -11.13 2.76
N LYS A 273 -32.11 -11.56 1.51
CA LYS A 273 -32.46 -10.80 0.30
C LYS A 273 -33.93 -10.35 0.21
N ASN A 274 -34.85 -11.00 0.93
CA ASN A 274 -36.27 -10.61 1.00
C ASN A 274 -36.57 -9.56 2.09
N LEU A 275 -35.56 -9.20 2.90
CA LEU A 275 -35.64 -8.28 4.05
C LEU A 275 -34.85 -7.01 3.77
N GLU A 276 -33.75 -7.12 3.02
CA GLU A 276 -32.99 -6.00 2.45
C GLU A 276 -33.87 -5.04 1.65
N LEU A 277 -34.89 -5.57 0.96
CA LEU A 277 -35.93 -4.82 0.23
C LEU A 277 -36.81 -3.91 1.11
N LYS A 278 -36.51 -3.75 2.41
CA LYS A 278 -37.33 -3.03 3.40
C LYS A 278 -36.51 -2.10 4.31
N HIS A 279 -35.23 -1.85 4.01
CA HIS A 279 -34.31 -1.06 4.85
C HIS A 279 -33.79 0.22 4.16
N THR A 280 -33.14 1.12 4.91
CA THR A 280 -32.59 2.42 4.47
C THR A 280 -31.21 2.68 5.07
N PHE A 281 -30.21 2.86 4.21
CA PHE A 281 -28.77 2.80 4.53
C PHE A 281 -28.15 4.20 4.74
N LYS A 282 -26.89 4.26 5.20
CA LYS A 282 -26.13 5.52 5.35
C LYS A 282 -25.42 5.94 4.05
N GLU A 283 -25.33 7.25 3.84
CA GLU A 283 -24.58 7.91 2.74
C GLU A 283 -23.06 8.00 3.00
N TYR A 284 -22.65 7.89 4.27
CA TYR A 284 -21.44 8.54 4.77
C TYR A 284 -20.83 7.79 5.95
N GLN A 285 -19.65 7.18 5.78
CA GLN A 285 -18.84 6.59 6.86
C GLN A 285 -17.84 7.64 7.42
N GLY A 286 -18.31 8.89 7.56
CA GLY A 286 -17.51 10.13 7.47
C GLY A 286 -16.14 10.14 8.15
N HIS A 287 -15.03 10.30 7.42
CA HIS A 287 -14.87 10.73 6.01
C HIS A 287 -15.52 12.09 5.65
N ASN A 288 -15.41 12.54 4.39
CA ASN A 288 -15.76 13.86 3.79
C ASN A 288 -15.61 15.10 4.68
N LEU A 289 -14.69 15.08 5.65
CA LEU A 289 -14.33 16.28 6.38
C LEU A 289 -13.50 17.19 5.45
N GLN A 290 -13.50 18.50 5.74
CA GLN A 290 -12.67 19.48 5.05
C GLN A 290 -11.99 20.42 6.05
N ASN A 291 -10.67 20.63 5.92
CA ASN A 291 -9.79 21.27 6.91
C ASN A 291 -9.68 20.42 8.19
N CYS A 292 -9.11 19.23 8.06
CA CYS A 292 -9.35 18.12 8.98
C CYS A 292 -8.30 17.00 8.92
N SER A 293 -7.98 16.43 10.07
CA SER A 293 -6.96 15.39 10.25
C SER A 293 -7.51 14.14 10.96
N GLY A 294 -6.88 12.97 10.81
CA GLY A 294 -7.36 11.75 11.49
C GLY A 294 -6.85 10.40 10.97
N ASN A 295 -7.53 9.33 11.41
CA ASN A 295 -7.17 7.93 11.10
C ASN A 295 -8.38 7.08 10.73
N HIS A 296 -8.23 6.18 9.76
CA HIS A 296 -9.36 5.62 9.00
C HIS A 296 -10.34 6.71 8.56
N LEU A 297 -9.79 7.89 8.29
CA LEU A 297 -10.39 8.79 7.33
C LEU A 297 -10.27 8.04 6.00
N TYR A 298 -11.37 7.39 5.67
CA TYR A 298 -11.81 7.42 4.30
C TYR A 298 -11.91 8.91 3.87
N ASN A 299 -11.68 9.26 2.61
CA ASN A 299 -12.16 10.44 1.89
C ASN A 299 -12.15 11.82 2.64
N CYS A 300 -11.02 12.44 2.99
CA CYS A 300 -10.97 13.79 3.64
C CYS A 300 -10.04 14.80 2.92
N LYS A 301 -10.26 16.11 3.05
CA LYS A 301 -9.55 17.17 2.26
C LYS A 301 -9.13 18.40 3.08
N ASN A 302 -8.12 19.16 2.60
CA ASN A 302 -7.31 20.05 3.45
C ASN A 302 -6.88 19.26 4.69
N THR A 303 -6.33 18.09 4.40
CA THR A 303 -5.95 17.05 5.35
C THR A 303 -4.45 17.01 5.46
N PHE A 304 -3.93 18.16 5.85
CA PHE A 304 -2.75 18.11 6.69
C PHE A 304 -2.96 17.08 7.82
N GLU A 305 -1.96 16.25 8.12
CA GLU A 305 -1.98 15.25 9.21
C GLU A 305 -2.95 14.05 9.00
N SER A 306 -2.48 12.92 8.42
CA SER A 306 -3.35 11.72 8.25
C SER A 306 -2.67 10.33 8.15
N TYR A 307 -3.33 9.29 8.67
CA TYR A 307 -2.78 7.94 8.96
C TYR A 307 -3.80 6.80 8.81
N ASP A 308 -3.36 5.59 8.42
CA ASP A 308 -4.20 4.44 8.04
C ASP A 308 -5.48 4.87 7.30
N CYS A 309 -5.26 5.78 6.35
CA CYS A 309 -6.25 6.56 5.61
C CYS A 309 -6.46 5.96 4.23
N GLU A 310 -7.70 6.02 3.76
CA GLU A 310 -8.11 5.66 2.42
C GLU A 310 -8.64 6.96 1.78
N ASP A 311 -7.93 7.57 0.83
CA ASP A 311 -8.25 8.88 0.26
C ASP A 311 -8.23 10.08 1.25
N THR A 312 -7.06 10.58 1.65
CA THR A 312 -6.96 11.96 2.20
C THR A 312 -6.22 12.94 1.27
N GLU A 313 -6.46 14.25 1.38
CA GLU A 313 -6.14 15.20 0.30
C GLU A 313 -5.76 16.60 0.79
N ASP A 314 -4.89 17.28 0.04
CA ASP A 314 -4.24 18.53 0.47
C ASP A 314 -3.55 18.36 1.81
N CYS A 315 -2.90 17.21 1.95
CA CYS A 315 -1.93 17.06 2.98
C CYS A 315 -0.76 18.04 2.73
N LYS A 316 -0.28 18.49 3.86
CA LYS A 316 1.12 18.48 4.21
C LYS A 316 1.17 17.47 5.36
N TYR A 317 2.20 16.65 5.51
CA TYR A 317 2.27 15.70 6.62
C TYR A 317 1.18 14.58 6.62
N CYS A 318 0.99 13.78 5.57
CA CYS A 318 0.19 12.54 5.67
C CYS A 318 0.95 11.29 5.16
N TYR A 319 0.61 10.15 5.76
CA TYR A 319 1.56 9.09 6.09
C TYR A 319 1.02 7.76 5.59
N GLN A 320 0.38 6.97 6.47
CA GLN A 320 -0.16 5.65 6.15
C GLN A 320 -1.48 5.72 5.39
N MET A 321 -1.41 6.29 4.21
CA MET A 321 -2.33 6.04 3.12
C MET A 321 -2.42 4.55 2.72
N VAL A 322 -2.91 3.64 3.57
CA VAL A 322 -3.26 2.30 3.08
C VAL A 322 -4.27 2.49 1.95
N LEU A 323 -3.97 1.96 0.76
CA LEU A 323 -4.69 2.28 -0.48
C LEU A 323 -4.43 3.70 -1.02
N SER A 324 -4.75 4.80 -0.29
CA SER A 324 -4.79 6.14 -0.90
C SER A 324 -4.78 7.33 0.06
N SER A 325 -4.16 8.45 -0.35
CA SER A 325 -4.22 9.86 0.07
C SER A 325 -3.30 10.63 -0.90
N LYS A 326 -3.07 11.96 -0.76
CA LYS A 326 -2.32 12.75 -1.75
C LYS A 326 -2.13 14.23 -1.39
N ASN A 327 -1.18 14.85 -2.09
CA ASN A 327 -0.61 16.17 -1.84
C ASN A 327 -0.01 16.15 -0.44
N ILE A 328 1.30 16.25 -0.32
CA ILE A 328 2.01 16.20 0.96
C ILE A 328 3.26 17.05 0.78
N ARG A 329 4.04 17.25 1.84
CA ARG A 329 5.37 17.89 1.78
C ARG A 329 6.47 16.92 2.27
N ASP A 330 6.08 15.68 2.58
CA ASP A 330 6.74 14.72 3.50
C ASP A 330 5.86 13.45 3.69
N THR A 331 6.25 12.24 3.21
CA THR A 331 5.37 11.04 3.14
C THR A 331 6.18 9.70 3.11
N TYR A 332 6.18 8.84 4.15
CA TYR A 332 6.92 7.52 4.35
C TYR A 332 6.86 6.21 3.43
N GLN A 333 5.77 5.41 3.19
CA GLN A 333 5.73 4.11 2.40
C GLN A 333 4.60 3.99 1.29
N TYR A 334 4.41 3.03 0.37
CA TYR A 334 3.12 2.92 -0.43
C TYR A 334 2.53 1.50 -0.62
N GLY A 335 1.25 1.47 -1.01
CA GLY A 335 0.30 0.35 -1.08
C GLY A 335 -0.32 0.17 0.30
N THR A 336 0.60 -0.03 1.23
CA THR A 336 0.55 0.66 2.52
C THR A 336 1.21 2.04 2.34
N ASN A 337 0.54 3.23 2.43
CA ASN A 337 1.15 4.61 2.63
C ASN A 337 1.22 5.49 1.25
N LEU A 338 1.49 6.84 1.20
CA LEU A 338 2.09 7.88 0.21
C LEU A 338 1.65 8.41 -1.20
N GLN A 339 1.55 9.76 -1.39
CA GLN A 339 1.55 10.47 -2.70
C GLN A 339 1.79 12.03 -2.66
N GLU A 340 2.78 12.58 -3.39
CA GLU A 340 3.23 14.02 -3.38
C GLU A 340 3.93 14.42 -2.10
N SER A 341 5.10 15.09 -2.07
CA SER A 341 5.85 15.28 -0.80
C SER A 341 7.14 16.10 -1.01
N LEU A 342 8.10 15.94 -0.09
CA LEU A 342 9.53 15.93 -0.37
C LEU A 342 10.36 14.89 0.44
N GLU A 343 9.81 13.76 0.91
CA GLU A 343 10.49 12.69 1.68
C GLU A 343 9.73 11.33 1.67
N CYS A 344 10.35 10.15 1.38
CA CYS A 344 9.86 8.76 1.61
C CYS A 344 10.97 7.73 1.84
N CYS A 345 10.61 6.66 2.55
CA CYS A 345 11.55 5.78 3.22
C CYS A 345 11.20 4.28 3.13
N ILE A 346 9.95 3.92 2.81
CA ILE A 346 9.62 2.79 1.93
C ILE A 346 8.63 3.32 0.86
N CYS A 347 7.96 2.41 0.19
CA CYS A 347 7.28 2.47 -1.09
C CYS A 347 7.08 0.97 -1.26
N GLY A 348 6.19 0.35 -0.46
CA GLY A 348 6.08 -1.12 -0.39
C GLY A 348 5.89 -1.64 -1.79
N GLU A 349 4.94 -0.97 -2.45
CA GLU A 349 5.19 -0.34 -3.75
C GLU A 349 5.15 1.20 -3.63
N ASN A 350 5.65 1.95 -4.62
CA ASN A 350 5.19 3.29 -5.08
C ASN A 350 5.18 4.63 -4.23
N GLY A 351 6.22 4.99 -3.44
CA GLY A 351 6.34 6.22 -2.58
C GLY A 351 6.95 7.49 -3.24
N TYR A 352 6.60 8.75 -2.82
CA TYR A 352 6.38 9.78 -3.87
C TYR A 352 6.41 11.35 -3.70
N HIS A 353 7.31 12.09 -4.41
CA HIS A 353 7.63 13.55 -4.27
C HIS A 353 8.49 13.56 -3.06
N ILE A 354 9.66 13.09 -3.33
CA ILE A 354 10.73 12.80 -2.51
C ILE A 354 11.83 13.54 -3.26
N LEU A 355 12.44 14.56 -2.65
CA LEU A 355 13.84 14.36 -2.34
C LEU A 355 13.82 13.40 -1.15
N PHE A 356 14.91 12.82 -0.77
CA PHE A 356 14.97 11.73 0.20
C PHE A 356 14.04 10.43 0.01
N CYS A 357 14.24 9.54 -1.02
CA CYS A 357 13.50 8.32 -1.53
C CYS A 357 14.23 6.92 -1.55
N PHE A 358 14.52 6.27 -0.42
CA PHE A 358 15.35 5.02 -0.24
C PHE A 358 14.93 3.73 -1.02
N GLY A 359 15.37 2.53 -0.60
CA GLY A 359 14.77 1.24 -1.01
C GLY A 359 14.58 0.20 0.10
N GLY A 360 14.19 -1.04 -0.22
CA GLY A 360 13.18 -1.75 0.60
C GLY A 360 11.77 -1.16 0.41
N HIS A 361 11.69 0.10 -0.03
CA HIS A 361 11.10 0.34 -1.34
C HIS A 361 11.67 -0.70 -2.31
N VAL A 362 10.83 -1.53 -2.93
CA VAL A 362 11.15 -1.70 -4.34
C VAL A 362 10.59 -0.45 -5.01
N ASP A 363 11.57 0.32 -5.45
CA ASP A 363 11.51 1.22 -6.56
C ASP A 363 10.89 2.60 -6.36
N SER A 364 11.75 3.42 -5.78
CA SER A 364 11.61 4.83 -5.51
C SER A 364 12.82 5.58 -6.06
N THR A 365 12.72 6.89 -6.25
CA THR A 365 13.77 7.69 -6.89
C THR A 365 13.62 9.15 -6.51
N ASP A 366 14.72 9.90 -6.65
CA ASP A 366 14.90 11.21 -6.02
C ASP A 366 14.89 11.07 -4.49
N LEU A 367 15.81 10.29 -3.88
CA LEU A 367 16.44 10.86 -2.68
C LEU A 367 17.35 11.95 -3.28
N ALA A 368 17.36 13.17 -2.77
CA ALA A 368 18.70 13.73 -2.58
C ALA A 368 19.35 12.85 -1.49
N TYR A 369 20.02 11.72 -1.85
CA TYR A 369 20.66 10.64 -1.01
C TYR A 369 20.26 9.09 -1.05
N CYS A 370 19.49 8.45 -2.01
CA CYS A 370 19.08 7.02 -2.03
C CYS A 370 19.88 6.13 -2.92
N TRP A 371 20.20 5.06 -2.23
CA TRP A 371 20.53 3.80 -2.78
C TRP A 371 19.44 2.80 -2.38
N TYR A 372 19.65 1.54 -2.76
CA TYR A 372 19.13 0.41 -1.99
C TYR A 372 17.64 0.02 -2.08
N THR A 373 16.99 0.01 -3.26
CA THR A 373 16.16 -1.19 -3.52
C THR A 373 17.14 -2.36 -3.61
N GLU A 374 16.72 -3.49 -4.09
CA GLU A 374 17.55 -4.27 -4.98
C GLU A 374 17.91 -3.45 -6.28
N SER A 375 18.48 -2.22 -6.14
CA SER A 375 18.76 -1.09 -7.10
C SER A 375 18.00 0.27 -6.95
N CYS A 376 18.25 1.09 -5.89
CA CYS A 376 17.87 2.54 -5.92
C CYS A 376 18.97 3.45 -6.50
N LYS A 377 18.68 4.75 -6.59
CA LYS A 377 19.37 5.71 -7.44
C LYS A 377 19.01 7.14 -7.05
N ASP A 378 20.01 8.02 -7.10
CA ASP A 378 19.90 9.40 -6.64
C ASP A 378 19.65 9.46 -5.13
N CYS A 379 20.56 9.83 -4.20
CA CYS A 379 21.93 10.30 -4.17
C CYS A 379 22.55 10.47 -5.53
N PHE A 380 22.69 11.68 -6.05
CA PHE A 380 23.39 12.73 -5.33
C PHE A 380 24.46 12.18 -4.33
N GLY A 381 25.26 11.19 -4.76
CA GLY A 381 26.21 10.44 -3.92
C GLY A 381 26.13 8.90 -3.95
N CYS A 382 25.52 8.27 -4.95
CA CYS A 382 25.44 6.81 -5.17
C CYS A 382 24.99 6.52 -6.62
#